data_AF-A0AA41VZD4-F1
#
_entry.id   AF-A0AA41VZD4-F1
#
_cell.length_a   1.000
_cell.length_b   1.000
_cell.length_c   1.000
_cell.angle_alpha   90.00
_cell.angle_beta   90.00
_cell.angle_gamma   90.00
#
_symmetry.space_group_name_H-M   'P 1'
#
loop_
_entity.id
_entity.type
_entity.pdbx_description
1 polymer ?
#
loop_
_entity_poly.entity_id
_entity_poly.type
_entity_poly.pdbx_seq_one_letter_code
_entity_poly.pdbx_strand_id
1 'polypeptide(L)' 'LTQVANLLGLMTGPVDFNKSVEYWQQDKWNGCFPVKWHIVKDVPNNLLKHITLENNENKHVTNNRDTQE' A
#
# COMPACT_ATOMS: atom_id res chain seq x y z
N LEU A 1 14.57 3.99 10.43
CA LEU A 1 15.04 3.84 9.02
C LEU A 1 14.19 2.76 8.39
N THR A 2 13.00 3.13 7.94
CA THR A 2 11.93 2.19 7.58
C THR A 2 12.32 1.48 6.28
N GLN A 3 12.65 0.19 6.38
CA GLN A 3 12.53 -0.71 5.23
C GLN A 3 11.04 -0.68 4.86
N VAL A 4 10.73 -0.11 3.70
CA VAL A 4 9.40 -0.27 3.14
C VAL A 4 9.44 -1.60 2.42
N ALA A 5 8.75 -2.60 2.97
CA ALA A 5 8.39 -3.79 2.22
C ALA A 5 7.51 -3.29 1.07
N ASN A 6 8.05 -3.26 -0.15
CA ASN A 6 7.31 -2.81 -1.31
C ASN A 6 6.60 -4.03 -1.90
N LEU A 7 5.37 -4.23 -1.46
CA LEU A 7 4.50 -5.27 -1.99
C LEU A 7 3.64 -4.64 -3.10
N LEU A 8 3.77 -5.15 -4.33
CA LEU A 8 2.91 -4.73 -5.44
C LEU A 8 1.81 -5.78 -5.60
N GLY A 9 0.57 -5.37 -5.32
CA GLY A 9 -0.63 -6.17 -5.45
C GLY A 9 -1.60 -5.56 -6.45
N LEU A 10 -2.35 -6.43 -7.14
CA LEU A 10 -3.48 -6.03 -7.96
C LEU A 10 -4.78 -6.29 -7.19
N MET A 11 -5.65 -5.30 -7.13
CA MET A 11 -7.04 -5.48 -6.69
C MET A 11 -7.78 -6.31 -7.75
N THR A 12 -8.24 -7.49 -7.38
CA THR A 12 -8.88 -8.43 -8.33
C THR A 12 -10.40 -8.42 -8.26
N GLY A 13 -10.97 -7.63 -7.35
CA GLY A 13 -12.41 -7.54 -7.15
C GLY A 13 -12.80 -6.36 -6.25
N PRO A 14 -14.11 -6.11 -6.10
CA PRO A 14 -14.62 -5.02 -5.27
C PRO A 14 -14.39 -5.26 -3.78
N VAL A 15 -14.52 -4.19 -2.99
CA VAL A 15 -14.51 -4.26 -1.53
C VAL A 15 -15.84 -4.81 -1.02
N ASP A 16 -15.76 -5.84 -0.19
CA ASP A 16 -16.89 -6.30 0.64
C ASP A 16 -16.76 -5.64 2.01
N PHE A 17 -17.62 -4.66 2.29
CA PHE A 17 -17.61 -3.90 3.56
C PHE A 17 -18.26 -4.64 4.73
N ASN A 18 -19.08 -5.66 4.46
CA ASN A 18 -19.82 -6.39 5.50
C ASN A 18 -18.98 -7.53 6.09
N LYS A 19 -17.88 -7.89 5.43
CA LYS A 19 -16.98 -8.94 5.88
C LYS A 19 -15.96 -8.40 6.87
N SER A 20 -16.01 -8.87 8.11
CA SER A 20 -14.93 -8.72 9.07
C SER A 20 -13.99 -9.93 8.98
N VAL A 21 -12.69 -9.70 9.13
CA VAL A 21 -11.68 -10.76 9.11
C VAL A 21 -10.80 -10.66 10.36
N GLU A 22 -10.53 -11.81 10.97
CA GLU A 22 -9.87 -11.90 12.28
C GLU A 22 -8.36 -11.61 12.23
N TYR A 23 -7.77 -11.53 11.04
CA TYR A 23 -6.35 -11.26 10.86
C TYR A 23 -6.03 -9.76 10.70
N TRP A 24 -7.03 -8.86 10.78
CA TRP A 24 -6.74 -7.45 10.89
C TRP A 24 -6.08 -7.14 12.23
N GLN A 25 -5.04 -6.30 12.22
CA GLN A 25 -4.33 -5.93 13.44
C GLN A 25 -5.20 -5.07 14.38
N GLN A 26 -6.15 -4.32 13.84
CA GLN A 26 -7.04 -3.44 14.60
C GLN A 26 -8.49 -3.89 14.39
N ASP A 27 -9.19 -4.14 15.49
CA ASP A 27 -10.60 -4.57 15.48
C ASP A 27 -11.56 -3.56 14.85
N LYS A 28 -11.10 -2.31 14.65
CA LYS A 28 -11.86 -1.25 13.99
C LYS A 28 -11.90 -1.40 12.46
N TRP A 29 -11.05 -2.25 11.88
CA TRP A 29 -10.98 -2.46 10.43
C TRP A 29 -12.06 -3.45 10.01
N ASN A 30 -12.98 -2.98 9.18
CA ASN A 30 -14.03 -3.79 8.58
C ASN A 30 -13.88 -3.76 7.07
N GLY A 31 -14.26 -4.87 6.45
CA GLY A 31 -14.21 -5.07 5.02
C GLY A 31 -12.93 -5.73 4.54
N CYS A 32 -12.99 -6.32 3.34
CA CYS A 32 -11.83 -6.85 2.64
C CYS A 32 -12.08 -6.88 1.12
N PHE A 33 -11.01 -6.95 0.33
CA PHE A 33 -11.06 -7.20 -1.11
C PHE A 33 -9.99 -8.21 -1.51
N PRO A 34 -10.20 -9.00 -2.58
CA PRO A 34 -9.22 -9.98 -3.01
C PRO A 34 -8.04 -9.31 -3.72
N VAL A 35 -6.82 -9.67 -3.31
CA VAL A 35 -5.57 -9.17 -3.89
C VAL A 35 -4.77 -10.31 -4.51
N LYS A 36 -4.19 -10.06 -5.69
CA LYS A 36 -3.16 -10.92 -6.29
C LYS A 36 -1.80 -10.24 -6.19
N TRP A 37 -0.89 -10.82 -5.41
CA TRP A 37 0.48 -10.35 -5.31
C TRP A 37 1.24 -10.61 -6.61
N HIS A 38 1.92 -9.58 -7.11
CA HIS A 38 2.83 -9.67 -8.26
C HIS A 38 4.29 -9.63 -7.80
N ILE A 39 4.60 -8.79 -6.80
CA ILE A 39 5.95 -8.65 -6.26
C ILE A 39 5.87 -8.70 -4.73
N VAL A 40 6.70 -9.56 -4.14
CA VAL A 40 6.93 -9.66 -2.70
C VAL A 40 8.44 -9.55 -2.48
N LYS A 41 8.92 -8.32 -2.27
CA LYS A 41 10.36 -8.04 -2.12
C LYS A 41 10.62 -6.78 -1.29
N ASP A 42 11.69 -6.80 -0.51
CA ASP A 42 12.22 -5.60 0.14
C ASP A 42 12.98 -4.72 -0.87
N VAL A 43 12.54 -3.47 -1.03
CA VAL A 43 13.15 -2.50 -1.93
C VAL A 43 13.50 -1.23 -1.14
N PRO A 44 14.79 -0.89 -0.99
CA PRO A 44 15.20 0.30 -0.23
C PRO A 44 14.66 1.61 -0.80
N ASN A 45 14.15 2.49 0.06
CA ASN A 45 13.61 3.80 -0.31
C ASN A 45 14.59 4.69 -1.09
N ASN A 46 15.90 4.57 -0.81
CA ASN A 46 16.92 5.34 -1.52
C ASN A 46 16.88 5.12 -3.03
N LEU A 47 16.43 3.95 -3.49
CA LEU A 47 16.28 3.65 -4.91
C LEU A 47 15.11 4.41 -5.55
N LEU A 48 14.08 4.77 -4.77
CA LEU A 48 12.85 5.39 -5.27
C LEU A 48 12.77 6.89 -4.99
N LYS A 49 13.65 7.44 -4.16
CA LYS A 49 13.61 8.84 -3.71
C LYS A 49 13.65 9.87 -4.85
N HIS A 50 14.25 9.53 -5.99
CA HIS A 50 14.33 10.44 -7.14
C HIS A 50 12.97 10.64 -7.84
N ILE A 51 11.97 9.82 -7.53
CA ILE A 51 10.61 9.91 -8.08
C ILE A 51 9.81 10.91 -7.25
N THR A 52 9.39 12.01 -7.88
CA THR A 52 8.53 13.04 -7.30
C THR A 52 7.14 12.98 -7.91
N LEU A 53 6.13 13.33 -7.12
CA LEU A 53 4.73 13.27 -7.53
C LEU A 53 4.14 14.67 -7.69
N GLU A 54 3.83 15.05 -8.93
CA GLU A 54 3.27 16.37 -9.25
C GLU A 54 1.91 16.59 -8.58
N ASN A 55 1.09 15.54 -8.50
CA ASN A 55 -0.21 15.53 -7.82
C ASN A 55 -0.12 15.56 -6.27
N ASN A 56 1.09 15.52 -5.71
CA ASN A 56 1.35 15.60 -4.27
C ASN A 56 2.44 16.63 -3.93
N GLU A 57 2.31 17.86 -4.48
CA GLU A 57 3.22 18.98 -4.19
C GLU A 57 4.70 18.68 -4.49
N ASN A 58 4.97 17.81 -5.47
CA ASN A 58 6.31 17.31 -5.82
C ASN A 58 7.05 16.62 -4.67
N LYS A 59 6.32 16.08 -3.68
CA LYS A 59 6.91 15.26 -2.62
C LYS A 59 7.46 13.96 -3.20
N HIS A 60 8.49 13.43 -2.54
CA HIS A 60 9.06 12.13 -2.89
C HIS A 60 8.03 11.01 -2.66
N VAL A 61 7.97 10.05 -3.59
CA VAL A 61 7.06 8.89 -3.49
C VAL A 61 7.21 8.11 -2.18
N THR A 62 8.40 8.12 -1.58
CA THR A 62 8.70 7.44 -0.31
C THR A 62 8.03 8.08 0.91
N ASN A 63 7.42 9.25 0.77
CA ASN A 63 6.80 10.02 1.86
C ASN A 63 5.27 10.06 1.77
N ASN A 64 4.68 9.23 0.92
CA ASN A 64 3.23 9.17 0.73
C ASN A 64 2.50 8.56 1.92
N ARG A 65 1.25 8.97 2.10
CA ARG A 65 0.32 8.33 3.03
C ARG A 65 -0.32 7.10 2.38
N ASP A 66 -0.96 6.28 3.19
CA ASP A 66 -1.75 5.15 2.70
C ASP A 66 -2.78 5.62 1.65
N THR A 67 -2.95 4.80 0.61
CA THR A 67 -3.84 5.05 -0.55
C THR A 67 -3.58 6.32 -1.38
N GLN A 68 -2.38 6.91 -1.36
CA GLN A 68 -2.02 8.00 -2.29
C GLN A 68 -2.00 7.49 -3.74
N GLU A 69 -2.73 8.16 -4.63
CA GLU A 69 -2.70 7.96 -6.09
C GLU A 69 -1.46 8.59 -6.72
#